data_AF-A0A2W1K2P3-F1
#
_entry.id   AF-A0A2W1K2P3-F1
#
_cell.length_a   1.000
_cell.length_b   1.000
_cell.length_c   1.000
_cell.angle_alpha   90.00
_cell.angle_beta   90.00
_cell.angle_gamma   90.00
#
_symmetry.space_group_name_H-M   'P 1'
#
loop_
_entity.id
_entity.type
_entity.pdbx_description
1 polymer ?
#
loop_
_entity_poly.entity_id
_entity_poly.type
_entity_poly.pdbx_seq_one_letter_code
_entity_poly.pdbx_strand_id
1 'polypeptide(L)'
;MNEQTSLNAIALSVALLSFSVLLGPYLNLPSAVPAAITLGVLVLAAVDTFGFNGLGSRLLLDGFSQLSPAHRQRVIHHEAGHFLTAQLLGATVVGYTLTAWEAFRQGHSGQGGVRVETPDFGETITASELERYCTIWMAGGVAESLVYDNVEGGADDLETLRSVLTQLDVGDAVLKERVAGRRAQQLLQTHWETYNALVTAMNQRASVEDCCQLIEQQVQSTV
;
A
#
# COMPACT_ATOMS: atom_id res chain seq x y z
N MET A 1 -7.92 4.44 -5.73
CA MET A 1 -9.27 4.69 -5.16
C MET A 1 -10.18 5.21 -6.28
N ASN A 2 -11.21 4.47 -6.70
CA ASN A 2 -12.12 4.92 -7.74
C ASN A 2 -12.88 6.17 -7.27
N GLU A 3 -13.00 7.22 -8.10
CA GLU A 3 -13.79 8.42 -7.77
C GLU A 3 -15.20 8.05 -7.24
N GLN A 4 -15.76 6.97 -7.76
CA GLN A 4 -17.05 6.41 -7.35
C GLN A 4 -17.14 6.09 -5.85
N THR A 5 -16.08 5.53 -5.22
CA THR A 5 -16.12 5.16 -3.80
C THR A 5 -16.04 6.39 -2.89
N SER A 6 -15.26 7.40 -3.29
CA SER A 6 -15.21 8.70 -2.62
C SER A 6 -16.55 9.44 -2.72
N LEU A 7 -17.15 9.48 -3.92
CA LEU A 7 -18.46 10.06 -4.18
C LEU A 7 -19.58 9.35 -3.40
N ASN A 8 -19.56 8.01 -3.35
CA ASN A 8 -20.53 7.24 -2.58
C ASN A 8 -20.40 7.48 -1.08
N ALA A 9 -19.18 7.61 -0.56
CA ALA A 9 -18.94 7.92 0.86
C ALA A 9 -19.42 9.33 1.22
N ILE A 10 -19.16 10.33 0.37
CA ILE A 10 -19.66 11.70 0.57
C ILE A 10 -21.20 11.72 0.47
N ALA A 11 -21.78 11.06 -0.53
CA ALA A 11 -23.22 10.97 -0.68
C ALA A 11 -23.89 10.27 0.51
N LEU A 12 -23.31 9.19 1.03
CA LEU A 12 -23.79 8.49 2.21
C LEU A 12 -23.68 9.36 3.47
N SER A 13 -22.58 10.09 3.63
CA SER A 13 -22.38 11.06 4.72
C SER A 13 -23.46 12.14 4.71
N VAL A 14 -23.69 12.76 3.53
CA VAL A 14 -24.70 13.80 3.35
C VAL A 14 -26.11 13.24 3.55
N ALA A 15 -26.38 12.01 3.08
CA ALA A 15 -27.66 11.35 3.28
C ALA A 15 -27.91 11.02 4.77
N LEU A 16 -26.92 10.52 5.51
CA LEU A 16 -27.01 10.25 6.94
C LEU A 16 -27.21 11.52 7.76
N LEU A 17 -26.49 12.61 7.42
CA LEU A 17 -26.67 13.91 8.03
C LEU A 17 -28.08 14.46 7.76
N SER A 18 -28.54 14.40 6.52
CA SER A 18 -29.87 14.84 6.12
C SER A 18 -30.96 14.01 6.80
N PHE A 19 -30.79 12.69 6.87
CA PHE A 19 -31.69 11.77 7.54
C PHE A 19 -31.73 12.01 9.05
N SER A 20 -30.58 12.29 9.68
CA SER A 20 -30.52 12.64 11.11
C SER A 20 -31.23 13.95 11.43
N VAL A 21 -31.20 14.94 10.53
CA VAL A 21 -31.91 16.21 10.68
C VAL A 21 -33.42 16.02 10.46
N LEU A 22 -33.81 15.16 9.51
CA LEU A 22 -35.22 14.88 9.21
C LEU A 22 -35.91 14.01 10.27
N LEU A 23 -35.20 13.00 10.80
CA LEU A 23 -35.74 12.01 11.73
C LEU A 23 -35.56 12.42 13.21
N GLY A 24 -34.62 13.33 13.49
CA GLY A 24 -34.36 13.85 14.84
C GLY A 24 -35.62 14.39 15.55
N PRO A 25 -36.46 15.21 14.90
CA PRO A 25 -37.72 15.67 15.48
C PRO A 25 -38.72 14.55 15.81
N TYR A 26 -38.76 13.48 14.99
CA TYR A 26 -39.65 12.33 15.23
C TYR A 26 -39.19 11.43 16.38
N LEU A 27 -37.91 11.53 16.77
CA LEU A 27 -37.32 10.83 17.91
C LEU A 27 -37.16 11.72 19.15
N ASN A 28 -37.71 12.95 19.13
CA ASN A 28 -37.51 13.98 20.16
C ASN A 28 -36.03 14.30 20.46
N LEU A 29 -35.14 14.09 19.48
CA LEU A 29 -33.74 14.46 19.62
C LEU A 29 -33.58 15.97 19.43
N PRO A 30 -32.92 16.69 20.36
CA PRO A 30 -32.60 18.10 20.17
C PRO A 30 -31.77 18.29 18.90
N SER A 31 -32.09 19.31 18.10
CA SER A 31 -31.32 19.67 16.88
C SER A 31 -29.84 19.96 17.17
N ALA A 32 -29.50 20.27 18.42
CA ALA A 32 -28.14 20.41 18.90
C ALA A 32 -27.34 19.10 18.85
N VAL A 33 -27.97 17.93 18.93
CA VAL A 33 -27.27 16.63 18.97
C VAL A 33 -26.61 16.30 17.61
N PRO A 34 -27.33 16.29 16.47
CA PRO A 34 -26.69 16.09 15.16
C PRO A 34 -25.66 17.18 14.83
N ALA A 35 -25.92 18.43 15.23
CA ALA A 35 -24.99 19.53 15.02
C ALA A 35 -23.68 19.35 15.82
N ALA A 36 -23.77 18.95 17.08
CA ALA A 36 -22.61 18.69 17.93
C ALA A 36 -21.80 17.48 17.43
N ILE A 37 -22.47 16.41 16.95
CA ILE A 37 -21.80 15.27 16.33
C ILE A 37 -21.04 15.71 15.07
N THR A 38 -21.69 16.47 14.18
CA THR A 38 -21.08 16.95 12.94
C THR A 38 -19.86 17.83 13.23
N LEU A 39 -20.00 18.77 14.17
CA LEU A 39 -18.91 19.62 14.62
C LEU A 39 -17.76 18.81 15.21
N GLY A 40 -18.07 17.82 16.05
CA GLY A 40 -17.07 16.91 16.63
C GLY A 40 -16.29 16.14 15.58
N VAL A 41 -16.98 15.59 14.57
CA VAL A 41 -16.35 14.88 13.44
C VAL A 41 -15.45 15.83 12.64
N LEU A 42 -15.91 17.04 12.34
CA LEU A 42 -15.12 18.04 11.61
C LEU A 42 -13.87 18.46 12.39
N VAL A 43 -13.99 18.68 13.70
CA VAL A 43 -12.86 19.01 14.57
C VAL A 43 -11.85 17.86 14.60
N LEU A 44 -12.31 16.61 14.77
CA LEU A 44 -11.43 15.44 14.73
C LEU A 44 -10.74 15.28 13.37
N ALA A 45 -11.46 15.47 12.26
CA ALA A 45 -10.90 15.41 10.92
C ALA A 45 -9.87 16.52 10.67
N ALA A 46 -10.13 17.74 11.17
CA ALA A 46 -9.19 18.85 11.08
C ALA A 46 -7.93 18.58 11.92
N VAL A 47 -8.07 18.09 13.16
CA VAL A 47 -6.94 17.70 14.00
C VAL A 47 -6.12 16.58 13.34
N ASP A 48 -6.77 15.58 12.75
CA ASP A 48 -6.08 14.51 12.03
C ASP A 48 -5.32 15.05 10.81
N THR A 49 -5.95 15.88 9.99
CA THR A 49 -5.34 16.44 8.78
C THR A 49 -4.17 17.36 9.10
N PHE A 50 -4.33 18.29 10.03
CA PHE A 50 -3.30 19.30 10.34
C PHE A 50 -2.28 18.82 11.39
N GLY A 51 -2.68 17.95 12.31
CA GLY A 51 -1.82 17.46 13.39
C GLY A 51 -1.11 16.16 13.04
N PHE A 52 -1.81 15.23 12.40
CA PHE A 52 -1.33 13.87 12.12
C PHE A 52 -1.16 13.58 10.62
N ASN A 53 -1.24 14.60 9.75
CA ASN A 53 -1.17 14.46 8.29
C ASN A 53 -2.15 13.41 7.73
N GLY A 54 -3.32 13.25 8.35
CA GLY A 54 -4.32 12.26 7.93
C GLY A 54 -4.00 10.81 8.32
N LEU A 55 -3.11 10.57 9.29
CA LEU A 55 -2.75 9.21 9.72
C LEU A 55 -3.94 8.46 10.34
N GLY A 56 -4.75 9.12 11.17
CA GLY A 56 -5.89 8.51 11.84
C GLY A 56 -6.98 8.08 10.84
N SER A 57 -7.30 8.94 9.88
CA SER A 57 -8.22 8.61 8.79
C SER A 57 -7.71 7.45 7.93
N ARG A 58 -6.41 7.42 7.61
CA ARG A 58 -5.79 6.27 6.90
C ARG A 58 -5.88 4.96 7.70
N LEU A 59 -5.58 4.98 9.00
CA LEU A 59 -5.68 3.81 9.87
C LEU A 59 -7.13 3.31 10.01
N LEU A 60 -8.10 4.21 10.12
CA LEU A 60 -9.52 3.84 10.18
C LEU A 60 -9.98 3.21 8.86
N LEU A 61 -9.64 3.83 7.73
CA LEU A 61 -10.01 3.32 6.41
C LEU A 61 -9.37 1.97 6.10
N ASP A 62 -8.07 1.79 6.39
CA ASP A 62 -7.39 0.50 6.28
C ASP A 62 -8.04 -0.55 7.19
N GLY A 63 -8.38 -0.18 8.42
CA GLY A 63 -9.10 -1.07 9.33
C GLY A 63 -10.43 -1.55 8.75
N PHE A 64 -11.18 -0.69 8.06
CA PHE A 64 -12.44 -1.07 7.40
C PHE A 64 -12.22 -1.91 6.14
N SER A 65 -11.24 -1.58 5.30
CA SER A 65 -10.97 -2.33 4.06
C SER A 65 -10.45 -3.74 4.37
N GLN A 66 -9.68 -3.91 5.44
CA GLN A 66 -9.14 -5.19 5.90
C GLN A 66 -10.20 -6.14 6.47
N LEU A 67 -11.42 -5.67 6.72
CA LEU A 67 -12.55 -6.56 7.03
C LEU A 67 -12.94 -7.44 5.83
N SER A 68 -12.57 -7.04 4.61
CA SER A 68 -12.77 -7.84 3.41
C SER A 68 -11.65 -8.87 3.24
N PRO A 69 -11.94 -10.19 3.28
CA PRO A 69 -10.93 -11.22 3.01
C PRO A 69 -10.28 -11.05 1.63
N ALA A 70 -11.05 -10.57 0.65
CA ALA A 70 -10.55 -10.33 -0.71
C ALA A 70 -9.52 -9.20 -0.76
N HIS A 71 -9.76 -8.10 -0.02
CA HIS A 71 -8.81 -6.99 0.05
C HIS A 71 -7.51 -7.41 0.75
N ARG A 72 -7.62 -8.12 1.88
CA ARG A 72 -6.46 -8.67 2.59
C ARG A 72 -5.62 -9.57 1.70
N GLN A 73 -6.26 -10.45 0.92
CA GLN A 73 -5.55 -11.33 -0.01
C GLN A 73 -4.84 -10.52 -1.10
N ARG A 74 -5.48 -9.49 -1.64
CA ARG A 74 -4.87 -8.59 -2.64
C ARG A 74 -3.64 -7.88 -2.08
N VAL A 75 -3.71 -7.35 -0.86
CA VAL A 75 -2.56 -6.73 -0.18
C VAL A 75 -1.42 -7.74 -0.02
N ILE A 76 -1.69 -8.99 0.36
CA ILE A 76 -0.65 -10.02 0.46
C ILE A 76 0.04 -10.25 -0.89
N HIS A 77 -0.72 -10.30 -1.99
CA HIS A 77 -0.13 -10.43 -3.33
C HIS A 77 0.71 -9.21 -3.72
N HIS A 78 0.23 -8.00 -3.43
CA HIS A 78 0.98 -6.75 -3.63
C HIS A 78 2.31 -6.77 -2.86
N GLU A 79 2.27 -7.07 -1.56
CA GLU A 79 3.47 -7.14 -0.72
C GLU A 79 4.42 -8.27 -1.12
N ALA A 80 3.90 -9.45 -1.47
CA ALA A 80 4.73 -10.55 -1.96
C ALA A 80 5.47 -10.18 -3.26
N GLY A 81 4.86 -9.33 -4.10
CA GLY A 81 5.47 -8.79 -5.32
C GLY A 81 6.72 -7.97 -5.00
N HIS A 82 6.60 -7.00 -4.08
CA HIS A 82 7.73 -6.22 -3.59
C HIS A 82 8.81 -7.09 -2.95
N PHE A 83 8.42 -8.01 -2.06
CA PHE A 83 9.34 -8.85 -1.31
C PHE A 83 10.20 -9.71 -2.24
N LEU A 84 9.58 -10.49 -3.12
CA LEU A 84 10.30 -11.38 -4.01
C LEU A 84 11.23 -10.60 -4.94
N THR A 85 10.74 -9.50 -5.51
CA THR A 85 11.54 -8.66 -6.42
C THR A 85 12.73 -8.03 -5.72
N ALA A 86 12.56 -7.57 -4.47
CA ALA A 86 13.66 -7.03 -3.66
C ALA A 86 14.75 -8.09 -3.42
N GLN A 87 14.35 -9.31 -3.02
CA GLN A 87 15.29 -10.41 -2.79
C GLN A 87 16.04 -10.83 -4.05
N LEU A 88 15.34 -10.99 -5.18
CA LEU A 88 15.95 -11.37 -6.45
C LEU A 88 16.94 -10.32 -6.99
N LEU A 89 16.74 -9.04 -6.64
CA LEU A 89 17.62 -7.95 -7.05
C LEU A 89 18.71 -7.63 -6.02
N GLY A 90 18.82 -8.42 -4.95
CA GLY A 90 19.84 -8.28 -3.91
C GLY A 90 19.62 -7.09 -2.98
N ALA A 91 18.38 -6.64 -2.81
CA ALA A 91 18.03 -5.59 -1.85
C ALA A 91 17.58 -6.21 -0.51
N THR A 92 18.11 -5.70 0.60
CA THR A 92 17.83 -6.23 1.93
C THR A 92 16.40 -5.90 2.36
N VAL A 93 15.57 -6.92 2.55
CA VAL A 93 14.25 -6.76 3.17
C VAL A 93 14.43 -6.73 4.69
N VAL A 94 14.12 -5.60 5.32
CA VAL A 94 14.28 -5.38 6.77
C VAL A 94 13.01 -5.67 7.57
N GLY A 95 11.87 -5.79 6.89
CA GLY A 95 10.57 -5.96 7.50
C GLY A 95 9.46 -6.02 6.46
N TYR A 96 8.30 -6.52 6.84
CA TYR A 96 7.07 -6.28 6.09
C TYR A 96 5.89 -6.17 7.07
N THR A 97 4.90 -5.40 6.69
CA THR A 97 3.65 -5.24 7.46
C THR A 97 2.48 -5.33 6.51
N LEU A 98 1.49 -6.16 6.83
CA LEU A 98 0.34 -6.39 5.95
C LEU A 98 -0.81 -5.42 6.24
N THR A 99 -0.68 -4.57 7.27
CA THR A 99 -1.70 -3.60 7.68
C THR A 99 -1.03 -2.28 8.08
N ALA A 100 -1.74 -1.17 7.87
CA ALA A 100 -1.34 0.16 8.35
C ALA A 100 -1.23 0.18 9.89
N TRP A 101 -2.06 -0.61 10.57
CA TRP A 101 -2.03 -0.76 12.02
C TRP A 101 -0.74 -1.43 12.52
N GLU A 102 -0.28 -2.48 11.84
CA GLU A 102 1.00 -3.12 12.15
C GLU A 102 2.17 -2.15 11.94
N ALA A 103 2.15 -1.40 10.85
CA ALA A 103 3.15 -0.37 10.57
C ALA A 103 3.18 0.71 11.66
N PHE A 104 2.01 1.20 12.08
CA PHE A 104 1.91 2.17 13.17
C PHE A 104 2.46 1.61 14.50
N ARG A 105 2.11 0.37 14.83
CA ARG A 105 2.56 -0.28 16.07
C ARG A 105 4.07 -0.53 16.11
N GLN A 106 4.70 -0.65 14.95
CA GLN A 106 6.15 -0.77 14.80
C GLN A 106 6.87 0.59 14.80
N GLY A 107 6.14 1.71 14.95
CA GLY A 107 6.70 3.07 15.03
C GLY A 107 6.91 3.73 13.66
N HIS A 108 6.27 3.21 12.61
CA HIS A 108 6.35 3.73 11.25
C HIS A 108 5.15 4.61 10.91
N SER A 109 5.22 5.31 9.78
CA SER A 109 4.24 6.30 9.28
C SER A 109 2.84 5.75 8.97
N GLY A 110 2.50 4.56 9.47
CA GLY A 110 1.19 3.91 9.29
C GLY A 110 0.90 3.49 7.85
N GLN A 111 1.94 3.28 7.03
CA GLN A 111 1.81 2.66 5.71
C GLN A 111 2.28 1.21 5.84
N GLY A 112 1.36 0.27 5.63
CA GLY A 112 1.71 -1.13 5.47
C GLY A 112 2.59 -1.29 4.23
N GLY A 113 3.64 -2.10 4.29
CA GLY A 113 4.46 -2.39 3.12
C GLY A 113 5.64 -3.31 3.42
N VAL A 114 6.25 -3.86 2.37
CA VAL A 114 7.60 -4.43 2.42
C VAL A 114 8.62 -3.30 2.56
N ARG A 115 9.49 -3.44 3.56
CA ARG A 115 10.55 -2.48 3.85
C ARG A 115 11.86 -3.01 3.28
N VAL A 116 12.37 -2.29 2.31
CA VAL A 116 13.68 -2.52 1.71
C VAL A 116 14.63 -1.46 2.23
N GLU A 117 15.86 -1.84 2.56
CA GLU A 117 16.92 -0.89 2.88
C GLU A 117 17.17 0.00 1.67
N THR A 118 16.69 1.25 1.72
CA THR A 118 16.89 2.22 0.64
C THR A 118 18.23 2.92 0.80
N PRO A 119 18.97 3.20 -0.30
CA PRO A 119 20.21 3.96 -0.24
C PRO A 119 19.87 5.42 0.10
N ASP A 120 20.85 6.15 0.61
CA ASP A 120 20.73 7.60 0.71
C ASP A 120 20.73 8.19 -0.71
N PHE A 121 19.54 8.58 -1.20
CA PHE A 121 19.38 9.21 -2.52
C PHE A 121 20.00 10.62 -2.59
N GLY A 122 20.52 11.14 -1.47
CA GLY A 122 21.34 12.35 -1.42
C GLY A 122 22.80 12.13 -1.84
N GLU A 123 23.27 10.88 -1.93
CA GLU A 123 24.56 10.52 -2.53
C GLU A 123 24.41 10.17 -4.03
N THR A 124 25.54 9.96 -4.73
CA THR A 124 25.54 9.64 -6.16
C THR A 124 24.97 8.23 -6.39
N ILE A 125 23.66 8.12 -6.59
CA ILE A 125 23.00 6.86 -6.95
C ILE A 125 23.40 6.43 -8.37
N THR A 126 23.78 5.17 -8.53
CA THR A 126 24.06 4.64 -9.86
C THR A 126 22.78 4.38 -10.65
N ALA A 127 22.86 4.43 -11.98
CA ALA A 127 21.71 4.12 -12.84
C ALA A 127 21.15 2.70 -12.59
N SER A 128 22.01 1.75 -12.22
CA SER A 128 21.61 0.37 -11.91
C SER A 128 20.87 0.26 -10.58
N GLU A 129 21.26 1.05 -9.57
CA GLU A 129 20.53 1.10 -8.29
C GLU A 129 19.18 1.78 -8.47
N LEU A 130 19.12 2.87 -9.23
CA LEU A 130 17.84 3.51 -9.54
C LEU A 130 16.89 2.54 -10.26
N GLU A 131 17.38 1.82 -11.26
CA GLU A 131 16.57 0.82 -11.97
C GLU A 131 16.11 -0.31 -11.03
N ARG A 132 16.97 -0.75 -10.10
CA ARG A 132 16.63 -1.72 -9.06
C ARG A 132 15.42 -1.26 -8.24
N TYR A 133 15.47 -0.06 -7.67
CA TYR A 133 14.36 0.45 -6.83
C TYR A 133 13.11 0.75 -7.62
N CYS A 134 13.21 1.29 -8.84
CA CYS A 134 12.05 1.44 -9.72
C CYS A 134 11.37 0.09 -9.98
N THR A 135 12.14 -0.98 -10.20
CA THR A 135 11.60 -2.32 -10.41
C THR A 135 10.90 -2.84 -9.16
N ILE A 136 11.49 -2.61 -7.97
CA ILE A 136 10.88 -2.99 -6.69
C ILE A 136 9.56 -2.25 -6.47
N TRP A 137 9.49 -0.92 -6.65
CA TRP A 137 8.26 -0.14 -6.48
C TRP A 137 7.16 -0.54 -7.47
N MET A 138 7.51 -0.92 -8.69
CA MET A 138 6.52 -1.39 -9.66
C MET A 138 5.99 -2.80 -9.34
N ALA A 139 6.71 -3.59 -8.54
CA ALA A 139 6.44 -5.02 -8.39
C ALA A 139 5.10 -5.34 -7.72
N GLY A 140 4.66 -4.55 -6.73
CA GLY A 140 3.37 -4.79 -6.08
C GLY A 140 2.19 -4.63 -7.04
N GLY A 141 2.14 -3.51 -7.76
CA GLY A 141 1.10 -3.28 -8.77
C GLY A 141 1.14 -4.30 -9.92
N VAL A 142 2.33 -4.74 -10.32
CA VAL A 142 2.47 -5.82 -11.32
C VAL A 142 1.97 -7.16 -10.77
N ALA A 143 2.25 -7.49 -9.52
CA ALA A 143 1.77 -8.70 -8.87
C ALA A 143 0.23 -8.72 -8.77
N GLU A 144 -0.39 -7.59 -8.43
CA GLU A 144 -1.85 -7.45 -8.47
C GLU A 144 -2.40 -7.66 -9.89
N SER A 145 -1.79 -7.03 -10.89
CA SER A 145 -2.20 -7.16 -12.30
C SER A 145 -2.15 -8.60 -12.78
N LEU A 146 -1.11 -9.36 -12.42
CA LEU A 146 -0.95 -10.77 -12.80
C LEU A 146 -2.00 -11.69 -12.16
N VAL A 147 -2.51 -11.36 -10.98
CA VAL A 147 -3.46 -12.21 -10.23
C VAL A 147 -4.92 -11.82 -10.49
N TYR A 148 -5.19 -10.52 -10.66
CA TYR A 148 -6.55 -9.98 -10.66
C TYR A 148 -6.93 -9.25 -11.95
N ASP A 149 -6.04 -9.17 -12.95
CA ASP A 149 -6.21 -8.40 -14.19
C ASP A 149 -6.54 -6.91 -13.96
N ASN A 150 -6.27 -6.40 -12.75
CA ASN A 150 -6.49 -5.02 -12.34
C ASN A 150 -5.62 -4.67 -11.13
N VAL A 151 -5.25 -3.38 -11.04
CA VAL A 151 -4.45 -2.81 -9.95
C VAL A 151 -5.32 -1.88 -9.11
N GLU A 152 -5.39 -2.13 -7.81
CA GLU A 152 -6.10 -1.28 -6.84
C GLU A 152 -5.12 -0.56 -5.89
N GLY A 153 -3.97 -1.19 -5.59
CA GLY A 153 -2.86 -0.64 -4.81
C GLY A 153 -1.80 0.10 -5.65
N GLY A 154 -0.68 0.47 -5.01
CA GLY A 154 0.52 0.99 -5.68
C GLY A 154 0.53 2.48 -6.06
N ALA A 155 -0.48 3.26 -5.68
CA ALA A 155 -0.47 4.71 -5.91
C ALA A 155 0.69 5.40 -5.17
N ASP A 156 0.91 5.03 -3.90
CA ASP A 156 2.00 5.55 -3.07
C ASP A 156 3.38 5.12 -3.61
N ASP A 157 3.50 3.90 -4.12
CA ASP A 157 4.72 3.38 -4.76
C ASP A 157 5.06 4.17 -6.03
N LEU A 158 4.05 4.46 -6.87
CA LEU A 158 4.20 5.28 -8.07
C LEU A 158 4.54 6.73 -7.74
N GLU A 159 3.93 7.30 -6.70
CA GLU A 159 4.26 8.66 -6.24
C GLU A 159 5.71 8.73 -5.76
N THR A 160 6.15 7.75 -4.97
CA THR A 160 7.54 7.63 -4.50
C THR A 160 8.50 7.53 -5.67
N LEU A 161 8.23 6.64 -6.63
CA LEU A 161 9.03 6.46 -7.83
C LEU A 161 9.14 7.77 -8.62
N ARG A 162 8.02 8.44 -8.89
CA ARG A 162 7.98 9.70 -9.66
C ARG A 162 8.70 10.84 -8.93
N SER A 163 8.55 10.91 -7.61
CA SER A 163 9.24 11.91 -6.78
C SER A 163 10.75 11.75 -6.88
N VAL A 164 11.26 10.52 -6.74
CA VAL A 164 12.69 10.21 -6.86
C VAL A 164 13.23 10.50 -8.27
N LEU A 165 12.51 10.08 -9.31
CA LEU A 165 12.91 10.38 -10.69
C LEU A 165 12.97 11.88 -10.99
N THR A 166 12.04 12.65 -10.41
CA THR A 166 12.01 14.11 -10.53
C THR A 166 13.17 14.77 -9.79
N GLN A 167 13.48 14.32 -8.57
CA GLN A 167 14.58 14.84 -7.76
C GLN A 167 15.95 14.61 -8.41
N LEU A 168 16.11 13.47 -9.08
CA LEU A 168 17.36 13.08 -9.74
C LEU A 168 17.44 13.60 -11.20
N ASP A 169 16.44 14.33 -11.68
CA ASP A 169 16.33 14.86 -13.06
C ASP A 169 16.51 13.78 -14.15
N VAL A 170 15.95 12.59 -13.93
CA VAL A 170 16.22 11.39 -14.75
C VAL A 170 15.16 11.19 -15.82
N GLY A 171 15.14 12.05 -16.83
CA GLY A 171 14.43 11.83 -18.09
C GLY A 171 12.94 11.42 -17.98
N ASP A 172 12.45 10.66 -18.96
CA ASP A 172 11.02 10.30 -19.08
C ASP A 172 10.59 9.29 -18.00
N ALA A 173 9.90 9.79 -16.97
CA ALA A 173 9.35 8.99 -15.88
C ALA A 173 8.41 7.87 -16.37
N VAL A 174 7.60 8.13 -17.41
CA VAL A 174 6.66 7.13 -17.95
C VAL A 174 7.42 5.99 -18.62
N LEU A 175 8.50 6.29 -19.34
CA LEU A 175 9.35 5.25 -19.92
C LEU A 175 10.00 4.41 -18.82
N LYS A 176 10.51 5.04 -17.75
CA LYS A 176 11.12 4.35 -16.61
C LYS A 176 10.12 3.44 -15.89
N GLU A 177 8.90 3.92 -15.63
CA GLU A 177 7.80 3.11 -15.08
C GLU A 177 7.52 1.88 -15.93
N ARG A 178 7.40 2.04 -17.27
CA ARG A 178 7.13 0.93 -18.20
C ARG A 178 8.26 -0.09 -18.24
N VAL A 179 9.51 0.36 -18.23
CA VAL A 179 10.68 -0.53 -18.24
C VAL A 179 10.76 -1.31 -16.93
N ALA A 180 10.64 -0.62 -15.80
CA ALA A 180 10.63 -1.23 -14.47
C ALA A 180 9.47 -2.22 -14.30
N GLY A 181 8.26 -1.87 -14.74
CA GLY A 181 7.10 -2.76 -14.70
C GLY A 181 7.29 -4.03 -15.52
N ARG A 182 7.83 -3.93 -16.74
CA ARG A 182 8.15 -5.12 -17.56
C ARG A 182 9.21 -6.01 -16.91
N ARG A 183 10.23 -5.40 -16.31
CA ARG A 183 11.27 -6.15 -15.59
C ARG A 183 10.70 -6.87 -14.37
N ALA A 184 9.88 -6.20 -13.57
CA ALA A 184 9.18 -6.81 -12.45
C ALA A 184 8.28 -7.96 -12.89
N GLN A 185 7.53 -7.76 -13.98
CA GLN A 185 6.67 -8.80 -14.55
C GLN A 185 7.47 -10.04 -14.96
N GLN A 186 8.60 -9.85 -15.64
CA GLN A 186 9.48 -10.95 -16.04
C GLN A 186 10.02 -11.71 -14.81
N LEU A 187 10.46 -11.01 -13.77
CA LEU A 187 10.96 -11.64 -12.54
C LEU A 187 9.87 -12.47 -11.85
N LEU A 188 8.68 -11.88 -11.65
CA LEU A 188 7.55 -12.55 -10.99
C LEU A 188 7.06 -13.76 -11.79
N GLN A 189 6.97 -13.66 -13.11
CA GLN A 189 6.56 -14.77 -13.96
C GLN A 189 7.61 -15.89 -14.02
N THR A 190 8.89 -15.53 -14.05
CA THR A 190 9.99 -16.51 -14.05
C THR A 190 10.03 -17.29 -12.73
N HIS A 191 9.76 -16.64 -11.61
CA HIS A 191 9.77 -17.23 -10.27
C HIS A 191 8.36 -17.41 -9.70
N TRP A 192 7.39 -17.76 -10.54
CA TRP A 192 5.97 -17.80 -10.16
C TRP A 192 5.67 -18.80 -9.04
N GLU A 193 6.33 -19.95 -9.02
CA GLU A 193 6.18 -20.94 -7.95
C GLU A 193 6.68 -20.39 -6.60
N THR A 194 7.82 -19.71 -6.61
CA THR A 194 8.38 -19.03 -5.43
C THR A 194 7.52 -17.88 -4.96
N TYR A 195 6.97 -17.11 -5.89
CA TYR A 195 5.98 -16.08 -5.57
C TYR A 195 4.76 -16.66 -4.86
N ASN A 196 4.16 -17.76 -5.36
CA ASN A 196 2.99 -18.38 -4.73
C ASN A 196 3.31 -19.01 -3.36
N ALA A 197 4.50 -19.60 -3.21
CA ALA A 197 4.97 -20.11 -1.93
C ALA A 197 5.14 -18.98 -0.91
N LEU A 198 5.72 -17.86 -1.34
CA LEU A 198 5.88 -16.66 -0.52
C LEU A 198 4.54 -16.05 -0.11
N VAL A 199 3.58 -15.91 -1.03
CA VAL A 199 2.20 -15.49 -0.72
C VAL A 199 1.59 -16.37 0.36
N THR A 200 1.78 -17.69 0.27
CA THR A 200 1.27 -18.65 1.25
C THR A 200 1.91 -18.43 2.62
N ALA A 201 3.23 -18.26 2.67
CA ALA A 201 3.96 -17.99 3.91
C ALA A 201 3.55 -16.65 4.55
N MET A 202 3.43 -15.59 3.76
CA MET A 202 3.00 -14.27 4.23
C MET A 202 1.54 -14.29 4.72
N ASN A 203 0.66 -15.04 4.07
CA ASN A 203 -0.72 -15.22 4.54
C ASN A 203 -0.77 -15.92 5.93
N GLN A 204 0.18 -16.81 6.19
CA GLN A 204 0.39 -17.47 7.49
C GLN A 204 1.17 -16.62 8.50
N ARG A 205 1.52 -15.37 8.16
CA ARG A 205 2.31 -14.46 9.02
C ARG A 205 3.72 -14.98 9.32
N ALA A 206 4.34 -15.71 8.39
CA ALA A 206 5.72 -16.17 8.52
C ALA A 206 6.69 -15.00 8.76
N SER A 207 7.80 -15.24 9.47
CA SER A 207 8.77 -14.18 9.73
C SER A 207 9.49 -13.76 8.44
N VAL A 208 10.13 -12.58 8.46
CA VAL A 208 10.99 -12.14 7.34
C VAL A 208 12.07 -13.18 7.06
N GLU A 209 12.67 -13.73 8.11
CA GLU A 209 13.73 -14.75 8.02
C GLU A 209 13.22 -16.02 7.32
N ASP A 210 12.04 -16.53 7.71
CA ASP A 210 11.43 -17.71 7.08
C ASP A 210 11.13 -17.45 5.60
N CYS A 211 10.61 -16.26 5.27
CA CYS A 211 10.33 -15.86 3.90
C CYS A 211 11.61 -15.78 3.05
N CYS A 212 12.69 -15.19 3.59
CA CYS A 212 13.99 -15.14 2.91
C CYS A 212 14.56 -16.53 2.67
N GLN A 213 14.55 -17.40 3.69
CA GLN A 213 15.02 -18.78 3.58
C GLN A 213 14.22 -19.57 2.52
N LEU A 214 12.89 -19.39 2.48
CA LEU A 214 12.03 -20.02 1.47
C LEU A 214 12.43 -19.60 0.05
N ILE A 215 12.69 -18.31 -0.17
CA ILE A 215 13.11 -17.80 -1.48
C ILE A 215 14.48 -18.37 -1.86
N GLU A 216 15.46 -18.33 -0.94
CA GLU A 216 16.81 -18.84 -1.20
C GLU A 216 16.80 -20.31 -1.59
N GLN A 217 16.04 -21.15 -0.87
CA GLN A 217 15.94 -22.59 -1.15
C GLN A 217 15.36 -22.87 -2.55
N GLN A 218 14.33 -22.13 -2.96
CA GLN A 218 13.70 -22.36 -4.26
C GLN A 218 14.50 -21.81 -5.44
N VAL A 219 15.13 -20.65 -5.27
CA VAL A 219 16.00 -20.07 -6.28
C VAL A 219 17.22 -20.96 -6.53
N GLN A 220 17.81 -21.54 -5.47
CA GLN A 220 18.93 -22.50 -5.61
C GLN A 220 18.51 -23.83 -6.25
N SER A 221 17.25 -24.25 -6.09
CA SER A 221 16.74 -25.50 -6.69
C SER A 221 16.42 -25.38 -8.19
N THR A 222 16.46 -24.17 -8.74
CA THR A 222 16.14 -23.88 -10.15
C THR A 222 17.41 -23.80 -11.04
N VAL A 223 18.60 -23.89 -10.43
CA VAL A 223 19.92 -23.88 -11.11
C VAL A 223 20.45 -25.30 -11.26
#